data_AF-A0A7C3ZCB5-F1
#
_entry.id   AF-A0A7C3ZCB5-F1
#
_cell.length_a   1.000
_cell.length_b   1.000
_cell.length_c   1.000
_cell.angle_alpha   90.00
_cell.angle_beta   90.00
_cell.angle_gamma   90.00
#
_symmetry.space_group_name_H-M   'P 1'
#
loop_
_entity.id
_entity.type
_entity.pdbx_description
1 polymer ?
#
loop_
_entity_poly.entity_id
_entity_poly.type
_entity_poly.pdbx_seq_one_letter_code
_entity_poly.pdbx_strand_id
1 'polypeptide(L)'
;PEAGLSYVIRLEPRTPQAELKRLVLTINPATYLVENLQFSNALGEETSFAFSRTSLGDKQPPKFFTFTPPPGVQIVREAPGVR
;
A
#
# COMPACT_ATOMS: atom_id res chain seq x y z
N PRO A 1 4.16 -4.94 24.53
CA PRO A 1 4.75 -5.97 23.65
C PRO A 1 6.05 -6.50 24.24
N GLU A 2 6.16 -7.82 24.37
CA GLU A 2 7.43 -8.48 24.69
C GLU A 2 8.47 -8.17 23.59
N ALA A 3 9.73 -7.99 23.99
CA ALA A 3 10.81 -7.74 23.04
C ALA A 3 10.91 -8.92 22.06
N GLY A 4 10.80 -8.64 20.75
CA GLY A 4 10.90 -9.64 19.68
C GLY A 4 9.61 -9.91 18.88
N LEU A 5 8.46 -9.37 19.30
CA LEU A 5 7.20 -9.48 18.55
C LEU A 5 6.92 -8.21 17.73
N SER A 6 6.54 -8.36 16.45
CA SER A 6 6.18 -7.23 15.57
C SER A 6 5.00 -6.43 16.11
N TYR A 7 5.01 -5.11 15.86
CA TYR A 7 3.85 -4.27 16.12
C TYR A 7 2.78 -4.56 15.07
N VAL A 8 1.56 -4.87 15.52
CA VAL A 8 0.42 -5.10 14.62
C VAL A 8 -0.59 -3.98 14.83
N ILE A 9 -0.83 -3.20 13.79
CA ILE A 9 -1.83 -2.13 13.78
C ILE A 9 -3.02 -2.58 12.96
N ARG A 10 -4.21 -2.58 13.57
CA ARG A 10 -5.48 -2.86 12.89
C ARG A 10 -6.23 -1.55 12.71
N LEU A 11 -6.62 -1.27 11.47
CA LEU A 11 -7.30 -0.05 11.08
C LEU A 11 -8.62 -0.40 10.40
N GLU A 12 -9.65 0.37 10.72
CA GLU A 12 -10.96 0.29 10.09
C GLU A 12 -11.38 1.72 9.71
N PRO A 13 -11.98 1.92 8.52
CA PRO A 13 -12.46 3.24 8.12
C PRO A 13 -13.50 3.77 9.11
N ARG A 14 -13.41 5.06 9.45
CA ARG A 14 -14.43 5.73 10.28
C ARG A 14 -15.77 5.88 9.54
N THR A 15 -15.71 5.96 8.23
CA THR A 15 -16.87 5.97 7.33
C THR A 15 -16.75 4.77 6.41
N PRO A 16 -17.82 3.97 6.22
CA PRO A 16 -17.77 2.80 5.35
C PRO A 16 -17.32 3.12 3.92
N GLN A 17 -16.48 2.26 3.36
CA GLN A 17 -15.99 2.35 1.98
C GLN A 17 -16.10 0.96 1.35
N ALA A 18 -16.59 0.86 0.12
CA ALA A 18 -16.79 -0.44 -0.54
C ALA A 18 -15.45 -1.15 -0.80
N GLU A 19 -14.43 -0.37 -1.18
CA GLU A 19 -13.10 -0.86 -1.56
C GLU A 19 -12.21 -1.21 -0.35
N LEU A 20 -12.55 -0.72 0.84
CA LEU A 20 -11.75 -0.88 2.04
C LEU A 20 -12.63 -1.08 3.27
N LYS A 21 -12.55 -2.27 3.85
CA LYS A 21 -13.26 -2.66 5.07
C LYS A 21 -12.32 -2.72 6.27
N ARG A 22 -11.13 -3.28 6.09
CA ARG A 22 -10.11 -3.41 7.13
C ARG A 22 -8.73 -3.32 6.51
N LEU A 23 -7.78 -2.78 7.27
CA LEU A 23 -6.37 -2.77 6.96
C LEU A 23 -5.56 -3.25 8.18
N VAL A 24 -4.54 -4.06 7.97
CA VAL A 24 -3.62 -4.55 8.99
C VAL A 24 -2.19 -4.26 8.54
N LEU A 25 -1.42 -3.58 9.39
CA LEU A 25 0.01 -3.35 9.20
C LEU A 25 0.80 -4.17 10.20
N THR A 26 1.83 -4.84 9.74
CA THR A 26 2.85 -5.47 10.58
C THR A 26 4.14 -4.65 10.46
N ILE A 27 4.65 -4.17 11.59
CA ILE A 27 5.79 -3.26 11.66
C ILE A 27 6.89 -3.90 12.49
N ASN A 28 8.11 -3.89 11.95
CA ASN A 28 9.30 -4.35 12.64
C ASN A 28 9.60 -3.45 13.85
N PRO A 29 9.74 -3.98 15.07
CA PRO A 29 9.84 -3.15 16.27
C PRO A 29 11.22 -2.52 16.46
N ALA A 30 12.25 -3.05 15.80
CA ALA A 30 13.61 -2.53 15.89
C ALA A 30 13.89 -1.42 14.87
N THR A 31 13.26 -1.49 13.68
CA THR A 31 13.51 -0.56 12.57
C THR A 31 12.32 0.35 12.26
N TYR A 32 11.14 0.06 12.80
CA TYR A 32 9.86 0.71 12.49
C TYR A 32 9.45 0.64 11.02
N LEU A 33 10.05 -0.27 10.25
CA LEU A 33 9.67 -0.52 8.86
C LEU A 33 8.43 -1.39 8.77
N VAL A 34 7.58 -1.12 7.79
CA VAL A 34 6.44 -1.97 7.45
C VAL A 34 6.96 -3.23 6.77
N GLU A 35 6.61 -4.39 7.32
CA GLU A 35 6.95 -5.71 6.77
C GLU A 35 5.78 -6.31 6.00
N ASN A 36 4.55 -6.08 6.46
CA ASN A 36 3.34 -6.57 5.80
C ASN A 36 2.21 -5.56 5.82
N LEU A 37 1.43 -5.54 4.74
CA LEU A 37 0.15 -4.86 4.62
C LEU A 37 -0.89 -5.89 4.15
N GLN A 38 -1.97 -6.04 4.90
CA GLN A 38 -3.14 -6.81 4.50
C GLN A 38 -4.35 -5.90 4.51
N PHE A 39 -5.22 -6.01 3.52
CA PHE A 39 -6.52 -5.33 3.57
C PHE A 39 -7.59 -6.16 2.89
N SER A 40 -8.83 -5.90 3.29
CA SER A 40 -10.00 -6.50 2.67
C SER A 40 -11.05 -5.48 2.31
N ASN A 41 -11.89 -5.79 1.33
CA ASN A 41 -12.99 -4.95 0.88
C ASN A 41 -14.36 -5.46 1.37
N ALA A 42 -15.43 -4.77 0.99
CA ALA A 42 -16.79 -5.10 1.43
C ALA A 42 -17.30 -6.46 0.88
N LEU A 43 -16.75 -6.93 -0.24
CA LEU A 43 -17.06 -8.23 -0.85
C LEU A 43 -16.31 -9.39 -0.19
N GLY A 44 -15.36 -9.09 0.71
CA GLY A 44 -14.54 -10.09 1.40
C GLY A 44 -13.29 -10.50 0.63
N GLU A 45 -12.96 -9.82 -0.47
CA GLU A 45 -11.66 -10.00 -1.13
C GLU A 45 -10.55 -9.52 -0.20
N GLU A 46 -9.45 -10.28 -0.15
CA GLU A 46 -8.29 -9.97 0.69
C GLU A 46 -7.03 -9.86 -0.18
N THR A 47 -6.27 -8.80 0.05
CA THR A 47 -4.99 -8.55 -0.62
C THR A 47 -3.90 -8.43 0.44
N SER A 48 -2.76 -9.06 0.17
CA SER A 48 -1.60 -9.05 1.05
C SER A 48 -0.33 -8.63 0.29
N PHE A 49 0.44 -7.74 0.89
CA PHE A 49 1.75 -7.32 0.44
C PHE A 49 2.79 -7.65 1.50
N ALA A 50 3.86 -8.33 1.09
CA ALA A 50 5.04 -8.57 1.90
C ALA A 50 6.19 -7.70 1.38
N PHE A 51 6.71 -6.83 2.23
CA PHE A 51 7.81 -5.94 1.90
C PHE A 51 9.15 -6.58 2.29
N SER A 52 10.13 -6.51 1.40
CA SER A 52 11.48 -7.01 1.64
C SER A 52 12.51 -6.07 1.06
N ARG A 53 13.72 -6.08 1.64
CA ARG A 53 14.84 -5.20 1.23
C ARG A 53 14.48 -3.70 1.25
N THR A 54 13.64 -3.31 2.21
CA THR A 54 13.22 -1.91 2.38
C THR A 54 14.42 -1.06 2.81
N SER A 55 14.68 0.00 2.06
CA SER A 55 15.67 1.02 2.35
C SER A 55 15.01 2.39 2.54
N LEU A 56 15.61 3.23 3.39
CA LEU A 56 15.17 4.60 3.64
C LEU A 56 16.27 5.57 3.22
N GLY A 57 15.86 6.77 2.79
CA GLY A 57 16.80 7.85 2.47
C GLY A 57 17.39 7.80 1.06
N ASP A 58 17.00 6.83 0.23
CA ASP A 58 17.41 6.77 -1.17
C ASP A 58 16.86 7.96 -1.95
N LYS A 59 17.77 8.73 -2.57
CA LYS A 59 17.40 9.89 -3.39
C LYS A 59 17.18 9.44 -4.83
N GLN A 60 15.94 9.56 -5.31
CA GLN A 60 15.59 9.33 -6.70
C GLN A 60 15.34 10.67 -7.42
N PRO A 61 15.79 10.85 -8.68
CA PRO A 61 15.50 12.05 -9.44
C PRO A 61 14.00 12.12 -9.77
N PRO A 62 13.40 13.31 -9.95
CA PRO A 62 11.97 13.44 -10.28
C PRO A 62 11.51 12.61 -11.49
N LYS A 63 12.40 12.44 -12.48
CA LYS A 63 12.14 11.63 -13.68
C LYS A 63 11.88 10.15 -13.38
N PHE A 64 12.39 9.61 -12.27
CA PHE A 64 12.14 8.23 -11.84
C PHE A 64 10.64 7.97 -11.60
N PHE A 65 9.91 8.99 -11.13
CA PHE A 65 8.48 8.93 -10.85
C PHE A 65 7.62 9.39 -12.04
N THR A 66 8.20 9.53 -13.24
CA THR A 66 7.50 9.94 -14.45
C THR A 66 7.32 8.74 -15.38
N PHE A 67 6.07 8.38 -15.67
CA PHE A 67 5.79 7.39 -16.70
C PHE A 67 5.90 8.03 -18.09
N THR A 68 6.81 7.52 -18.91
CA THR A 68 6.89 7.86 -20.34
C THR A 68 6.41 6.64 -21.13
N PRO A 69 5.23 6.70 -21.78
CA PRO A 69 4.70 5.57 -22.51
C PRO A 69 5.66 5.18 -23.65
N PRO A 70 6.02 3.89 -23.79
CA PRO A 70 6.77 3.41 -24.93
C PRO A 70 6.06 3.70 -26.27
N PRO A 71 6.80 3.79 -27.39
CA PRO A 71 6.19 3.95 -28.71
C PRO A 71 5.15 2.86 -29.00
N GLY A 72 3.99 3.27 -29.55
CA GLY A 72 2.89 2.35 -29.88
C GLY A 72 1.93 2.03 -28.73
N VAL A 73 2.20 2.49 -27.50
CA VAL A 73 1.26 2.33 -26.38
C VAL A 73 0.09 3.29 -26.52
N GLN A 74 -1.12 2.74 -26.56
CA GLN A 74 -2.34 3.53 -26.46
C GLN A 74 -2.51 4.06 -25.04
N ILE A 75 -2.66 5.37 -24.90
CA ILE A 75 -2.97 6.01 -23.62
C ILE A 75 -4.48 6.11 -23.50
N VAL A 76 -5.06 5.34 -22.58
CA VAL A 76 -6.46 5.48 -22.18
C VAL A 76 -6.50 6.35 -20.93
N ARG A 77 -7.35 7.38 -20.94
CA ARG A 77 -7.60 8.24 -19.77
C ARG A 77 -9.01 7.98 -19.29
N GLU A 78 -9.21 7.92 -17.98
CA GLU A 78 -10.57 7.93 -17.43
C GLU A 78 -11.31 9.20 -17.90
N ALA A 79 -12.53 9.02 -18.38
CA ALA A 79 -13.40 10.15 -18.68
C ALA A 79 -13.79 10.83 -17.37
N PRO A 80 -13.83 12.17 -17.31
CA PRO A 80 -14.33 12.86 -16.13
C PRO A 80 -15.83 12.53 -15.95
N GLY A 81 -16.19 11.79 -14.88
CA GLY A 81 -17.59 11.68 -14.48
C GLY A 81 -18.13 10.32 -14.03
N VAL A 82 -17.37 9.51 -13.29
CA VAL A 82 -17.98 8.46 -12.45
C VAL A 82 -17.53 8.67 -11.01
N ARG A 83 -18.36 9.39 -10.25
CA ARG A 83 -18.35 9.42 -8.79
C ARG A 83 -19.71 8.99 -8.31
#